data_AF-A0AAN7FQR8-F1
#
_entry.id   AF-A0AAN7FQR8-F1
#
_cell.length_a   1.000
_cell.length_b   1.000
_cell.length_c   1.000
_cell.angle_alpha   90.00
_cell.angle_beta   90.00
_cell.angle_gamma   90.00
#
_symmetry.space_group_name_H-M   'P 1'
#
loop_
_entity.id
_entity.type
_entity.pdbx_description
1 polymer ?
#
loop_
_entity_poly.entity_id
_entity_poly.type
_entity_poly.pdbx_seq_one_letter_code
_entity_poly.pdbx_strand_id
1 'polypeptide(L)'
;MELSLSGNAIKTFARCITCLARVGNKLAIQASPSQLAFHTLNSSWSGYQSITFKPDFLDVYTVSGNQVQCSVLLKAICSLLRTPIASIDNLSVKLPDPDASKVQWALEC
;
A
#
# COMPACT_ATOMS: atom_id res chain seq x y z
N MET A 1 5.04 4.75 10.29
CA MET A 1 4.59 5.18 8.94
C MET A 1 3.08 5.33 8.98
N GLU A 2 2.55 6.42 8.43
CA GLU A 2 1.12 6.67 8.29
C GLU A 2 0.83 7.21 6.89
N LEU A 3 -0.21 6.69 6.25
CA LEU A 3 -0.75 7.27 5.02
C LEU A 3 -2.27 7.22 4.99
N SER A 4 -2.89 8.12 4.24
CA SER A 4 -4.32 8.06 3.94
C SER A 4 -4.65 8.54 2.52
N LEU A 5 -5.80 8.07 2.03
CA LEU A 5 -6.32 8.30 0.68
C LEU A 5 -7.84 8.49 0.75
N SER A 6 -8.34 9.43 -0.04
CA SER A 6 -9.77 9.69 -0.20
C SER A 6 -10.17 9.83 -1.67
N GLY A 7 -11.47 9.77 -1.92
CA GLY A 7 -12.07 10.02 -3.24
C GLY A 7 -11.48 9.19 -4.38
N ASN A 8 -11.18 9.84 -5.51
CA ASN A 8 -10.72 9.16 -6.71
C ASN A 8 -9.34 8.50 -6.57
N ALA A 9 -8.52 8.93 -5.61
CA ALA A 9 -7.19 8.36 -5.38
C ALA A 9 -7.29 6.90 -4.91
N ILE A 10 -8.32 6.55 -4.13
CA ILE A 10 -8.61 5.18 -3.69
C ILE A 10 -8.81 4.24 -4.90
N LYS A 11 -9.54 4.70 -5.92
CA LYS A 11 -9.79 3.91 -7.14
C LYS A 11 -8.49 3.62 -7.90
N THR A 12 -7.62 4.61 -8.02
CA THR A 12 -6.30 4.44 -8.66
C THR A 12 -5.44 3.50 -7.84
N PHE A 13 -5.38 3.70 -6.52
CA PHE A 13 -4.63 2.85 -5.61
C PHE A 13 -5.09 1.38 -5.67
N ALA A 14 -6.40 1.12 -5.67
CA ALA A 14 -6.96 -0.22 -5.76
C ALA A 14 -6.58 -0.92 -7.07
N ARG A 15 -6.54 -0.19 -8.18
CA ARG A 15 -6.06 -0.70 -9.48
C ARG A 15 -4.58 -1.03 -9.43
N CYS A 16 -3.74 -0.20 -8.81
CA CYS A 16 -2.32 -0.48 -8.61
C CYS A 16 -2.10 -1.78 -7.81
N ILE A 17 -2.82 -1.97 -6.70
CA ILE A 17 -2.76 -3.21 -5.92
C ILE A 17 -3.20 -4.42 -6.77
N THR A 18 -4.28 -4.28 -7.53
CA THR A 18 -4.77 -5.34 -8.43
C THR A 18 -3.73 -5.70 -9.49
N CYS A 19 -3.01 -4.72 -10.04
CA CYS A 19 -1.94 -4.95 -10.99
C CYS A 19 -0.78 -5.74 -10.35
N LEU A 20 -0.32 -5.33 -9.17
CA LEU A 20 0.75 -6.01 -8.44
C LEU A 20 0.38 -7.46 -8.08
N ALA A 21 -0.87 -7.68 -7.67
CA ALA A 21 -1.40 -9.01 -7.32
C ALA A 21 -1.43 -10.00 -8.50
N ARG A 22 -1.33 -9.52 -9.75
CA ARG A 22 -1.20 -10.41 -10.92
C ARG A 22 0.22 -10.93 -11.11
N VAL A 23 1.23 -10.25 -10.56
CA VAL A 23 2.64 -10.61 -10.73
C VAL A 23 3.14 -11.46 -9.57
N GLY A 24 2.82 -11.07 -8.32
CA GLY A 24 3.36 -11.73 -7.14
C GLY A 24 2.37 -11.88 -5.99
N ASN A 25 2.79 -12.64 -4.98
CA ASN A 25 1.97 -12.95 -3.80
C ASN A 25 2.28 -12.06 -2.59
N LYS A 26 3.47 -11.47 -2.55
CA LYS A 26 3.96 -10.61 -1.47
C LYS A 26 4.10 -9.19 -2.00
N LEU A 27 3.63 -8.22 -1.22
CA LEU A 27 3.89 -6.80 -1.43
C LEU A 27 4.98 -6.37 -0.46
N ALA A 28 6.14 -5.97 -0.97
CA ALA A 28 7.11 -5.23 -0.19
C ALA A 28 6.78 -3.73 -0.29
N ILE A 29 6.62 -3.11 0.87
CA ILE A 29 6.31 -1.68 1.02
C ILE A 29 7.58 -1.00 1.48
N GLN A 30 8.01 0.00 0.73
CA GLN A 30 9.15 0.84 1.05
C GLN A 30 8.70 2.29 1.08
N ALA A 31 8.76 2.91 2.25
CA ALA A 31 8.37 4.29 2.44
C ALA A 31 9.59 5.13 2.83
N SER A 32 9.82 6.23 2.12
CA SER A 32 10.75 7.29 2.49
C SER A 32 10.02 8.64 2.50
N PRO A 33 10.56 9.70 3.10
CA PRO A 33 9.91 11.02 3.09
C PRO A 33 9.58 11.55 1.68
N SER A 34 10.32 11.12 0.65
CA SER A 34 10.16 11.57 -0.73
C SER A 34 9.22 10.70 -1.59
N GLN A 35 8.94 9.46 -1.20
CA GLN A 35 8.15 8.53 -2.00
C GLN A 35 7.68 7.30 -1.22
N LEU A 36 6.57 6.72 -1.69
CA LEU A 36 6.09 5.40 -1.28
C LEU A 36 6.20 4.45 -2.47
N ALA A 37 7.01 3.40 -2.34
CA ALA A 37 7.21 2.40 -3.38
C ALA A 37 6.66 1.03 -2.95
N PHE A 38 5.94 0.42 -3.88
CA PHE A 38 5.37 -0.91 -3.77
C PHE A 38 6.06 -1.84 -4.74
N HIS A 39 6.57 -2.95 -4.22
CA HIS A 39 7.35 -3.90 -4.98
C HIS A 39 6.74 -5.29 -4.87
N THR A 40 6.76 -6.03 -5.97
CA THR A 40 6.44 -7.46 -5.95
C THR A 40 7.32 -8.23 -6.92
N LEU A 41 7.56 -9.49 -6.58
CA LEU A 41 8.29 -10.45 -7.39
C LEU A 41 7.37 -11.63 -7.68
N ASN A 42 7.50 -12.18 -8.88
CA ASN A 42 6.87 -13.46 -9.19
C ASN A 42 7.53 -14.61 -8.41
N SER A 43 6.89 -15.79 -8.40
CA SER A 43 7.37 -16.96 -7.63
C SER A 43 8.73 -17.49 -8.08
N SER A 44 9.08 -17.30 -9.37
CA SER A 44 10.38 -17.69 -9.94
C SER A 44 11.45 -16.60 -9.85
N TRP A 45 11.17 -15.47 -9.20
CA TRP A 45 12.09 -14.33 -9.02
C TRP A 45 12.61 -13.72 -10.33
N SER A 46 11.97 -14.01 -11.46
CA SER A 46 12.35 -13.55 -12.80
C SER A 46 11.57 -12.33 -13.26
N GLY A 47 10.45 -12.01 -12.60
CA GLY A 47 9.60 -10.88 -12.91
C GLY A 47 9.49 -9.96 -11.70
N TYR A 48 9.82 -8.69 -11.90
CA TYR A 48 9.74 -7.63 -10.89
C TYR A 48 8.77 -6.54 -11.37
N GLN A 49 7.88 -6.12 -10.48
CA GLN A 49 7.01 -4.97 -10.73
C GLN A 49 7.09 -4.00 -9.56
N SER A 50 7.18 -2.71 -9.90
CA SER A 50 7.20 -1.62 -8.95
C SER A 50 6.17 -0.55 -9.33
N ILE A 51 5.51 0.01 -8.32
CA ILE A 51 4.66 1.19 -8.45
C ILE A 51 5.08 2.18 -7.36
N THR A 52 5.36 3.42 -7.75
CA THR A 52 5.81 4.47 -6.84
C THR A 52 4.80 5.63 -6.82
N PHE A 53 4.42 6.04 -5.62
CA PHE A 53 3.58 7.19 -5.35
C PHE A 53 4.43 8.32 -4.78
N LYS A 54 4.21 9.54 -5.28
CA LYS A 54 4.71 10.75 -4.63
C LYS A 54 3.86 11.06 -3.39
N PRO A 55 4.42 11.68 -2.34
CA PRO A 55 3.66 12.11 -1.16
C PRO A 55 2.40 12.89 -1.52
N ASP A 56 2.48 13.77 -2.53
CA ASP A 56 1.36 14.62 -2.99
C ASP A 56 0.15 13.84 -3.56
N PHE A 57 0.30 12.54 -3.83
CA PHE A 57 -0.82 11.68 -4.21
C PHE A 57 -1.69 11.27 -3.02
N LEU A 58 -1.12 11.32 -1.81
CA LEU A 58 -1.72 10.86 -0.56
C LEU A 58 -2.24 12.08 0.22
N ASP A 59 -3.37 11.95 0.91
CA ASP A 59 -3.92 13.05 1.72
C ASP A 59 -3.08 13.28 2.98
N VAL A 60 -2.62 12.17 3.57
CA VAL A 60 -1.66 12.16 4.66
C VAL A 60 -0.53 11.24 4.25
N TYR A 61 0.71 11.68 4.45
CA TYR A 61 1.87 10.82 4.32
C TYR A 61 2.93 11.22 5.35
N THR A 62 3.26 10.31 6.25
CA THR A 62 4.24 10.54 7.31
C THR A 62 5.09 9.30 7.50
N VAL A 63 6.41 9.47 7.45
CA VAL A 63 7.39 8.40 7.64
C VAL A 63 8.24 8.74 8.84
N SER A 64 8.32 7.80 9.77
CA SER A 64 9.17 7.90 10.96
C SER A 64 10.59 7.49 10.57
N GLY A 65 11.56 8.39 10.69
CA GLY A 65 12.96 8.13 10.29
C GLY A 65 13.21 8.24 8.77
N ASN A 66 14.35 7.72 8.32
CA ASN A 66 14.80 7.88 6.93
C ASN A 66 14.08 6.94 5.96
N GLN A 67 13.71 5.76 6.43
CA GLN A 67 13.07 4.72 5.62
C GLN A 67 12.32 3.73 6.50
N VAL A 68 11.17 3.28 6.01
CA VAL A 68 10.41 2.16 6.58
C VAL A 68 10.27 1.09 5.51
N GLN A 69 10.50 -0.17 5.86
CA GLN A 69 10.32 -1.30 4.97
C GLN A 69 9.56 -2.42 5.66
N CYS A 70 8.50 -2.91 5.04
CA CYS A 70 7.76 -4.07 5.53
C CYS A 70 7.23 -4.91 4.36
N SER A 71 6.67 -6.08 4.65
CA SER A 71 6.07 -6.93 3.63
C SER A 71 4.76 -7.52 4.13
N VAL A 72 3.77 -7.56 3.23
CA VAL A 72 2.44 -8.09 3.50
C VAL A 72 1.98 -9.00 2.37
N LEU A 73 0.97 -9.83 2.64
CA LEU A 73 0.40 -10.70 1.63
C LEU A 73 -0.55 -9.90 0.74
N LEU A 74 -0.33 -9.91 -0.58
CA LEU A 74 -1.19 -9.20 -1.54
C LEU A 74 -2.64 -9.66 -1.47
N LYS A 75 -2.87 -10.97 -1.23
CA LYS A 75 -4.21 -11.52 -1.05
C LYS A 75 -4.99 -10.88 0.11
N ALA A 76 -4.32 -10.46 1.18
CA ALA A 76 -4.96 -9.82 2.33
C ALA A 76 -5.41 -8.39 2.00
N ILE A 77 -4.59 -7.64 1.25
CA ILE A 77 -4.98 -6.31 0.77
C ILE A 77 -6.10 -6.43 -0.26
N CYS A 78 -5.99 -7.37 -1.19
CA CYS A 78 -7.02 -7.60 -2.20
C CYS A 78 -8.37 -7.97 -1.56
N SER A 79 -8.39 -8.70 -0.44
CA SER A 79 -9.63 -8.99 0.28
C SER A 79 -10.28 -7.74 0.88
N LEU A 80 -9.50 -6.76 1.35
CA LEU A 80 -10.03 -5.47 1.82
C LEU A 80 -10.63 -4.67 0.66
N LEU A 81 -9.95 -4.66 -0.49
CA LEU A 81 -10.39 -3.95 -1.69
C LEU A 81 -11.53 -4.65 -2.45
N ARG A 82 -12.12 -5.72 -1.89
CA ARG A 82 -13.41 -6.26 -2.38
C ARG A 82 -14.59 -5.41 -1.90
N THR A 83 -14.41 -4.62 -0.85
CA THR A 83 -15.37 -3.58 -0.47
C THR A 83 -15.58 -2.65 -1.68
N PRO A 84 -16.83 -2.36 -2.08
CA PRO A 84 -17.09 -1.49 -3.22
C PRO A 84 -16.37 -0.16 -3.06
N ILE A 85 -15.49 0.20 -4.00
CA ILE A 85 -14.70 1.45 -3.91
C ILE A 85 -15.58 2.69 -3.77
N ALA A 86 -16.80 2.66 -4.32
CA ALA A 86 -17.77 3.75 -4.21
C ALA A 86 -18.34 3.95 -2.79
N SER A 87 -18.16 2.97 -1.89
CA SER A 87 -18.58 3.05 -0.49
C SER A 87 -17.39 3.23 0.46
N ILE A 88 -16.24 3.69 -0.02
CA ILE A 88 -15.06 3.92 0.81
C ILE A 88 -14.77 5.42 0.76
N ASP A 89 -15.00 6.10 1.88
CA ASP A 89 -14.72 7.52 2.05
C ASP A 89 -13.22 7.77 2.27
N ASN A 90 -12.61 6.95 3.13
CA ASN A 90 -11.19 7.02 3.45
C ASN A 90 -10.55 5.63 3.56
N LEU A 91 -9.34 5.50 3.04
CA LEU A 91 -8.44 4.38 3.28
C LEU A 91 -7.22 4.89 4.04
N SER A 92 -6.93 4.33 5.21
CA SER A 92 -5.71 4.64 5.97
C SER A 92 -4.86 3.40 6.20
N VAL A 93 -3.53 3.60 6.17
CA VAL A 93 -2.55 2.56 6.43
C VAL A 93 -1.54 3.06 7.45
N LYS A 94 -1.38 2.31 8.54
CA LYS A 94 -0.51 2.68 9.65
C LYS A 94 0.41 1.51 10.02
N LEU A 95 1.69 1.82 10.15
CA LEU A 95 2.66 0.99 10.84
C LEU A 95 3.10 1.77 12.09
N PRO A 96 2.61 1.39 13.28
CA PRO A 96 2.75 2.18 14.51
C PRO A 96 4.20 2.29 14.99
N ASP A 97 4.99 1.25 14.77
CA ASP A 97 6.41 1.16 15.15
C ASP A 97 7.18 0.49 14.01
N PRO A 98 8.41 0.93 13.66
CA PRO A 98 9.31 0.19 12.77
C PRO A 98 9.42 -1.32 13.07
N ASP A 99 9.36 -1.71 14.35
CA ASP A 99 9.45 -3.10 14.80
C ASP A 99 8.07 -3.78 14.94
N ALA A 100 6.98 -3.10 14.57
CA ALA A 100 5.64 -3.66 14.66
C ALA A 100 5.48 -4.84 13.69
N SER A 101 4.94 -5.95 14.22
CA SER A 101 4.68 -7.17 13.44
C SER A 101 3.48 -7.07 12.48
N LYS A 102 2.70 -5.99 12.56
CA LYS A 102 1.46 -5.82 11.79
C LYS A 102 1.34 -4.41 11.24
N VAL A 103 1.04 -4.34 9.94
CA VAL A 103 0.54 -3.12 9.29
C VAL A 103 -0.98 -3.09 9.44
N GLN A 104 -1.51 -1.97 9.91
CA GLN A 104 -2.94 -1.73 10.04
C GLN A 104 -3.47 -1.10 8.75
N TRP A 105 -4.58 -1.63 8.25
CA TRP A 105 -5.32 -1.10 7.12
C TRP A 105 -6.75 -0.86 7.59
N ALA A 106 -7.24 0.36 7.46
CA ALA A 106 -8.59 0.73 7.87
C ALA A 106 -9.34 1.36 6.69
N LEU A 107 -10.61 0.95 6.54
CA LEU A 107 -11.56 1.51 5.59
C LEU A 107 -12.63 2.24 6.37
N GLU A 108 -12.83 3.50 6.06
CA GLU A 108 -13.97 4.29 6.51
C GLU A 108 -14.97 4.31 5.35
N CYS A 109 -16.22 3.94 5.63
CA CYS A 109 -17.27 3.65 4.65
C CYS A 109 -18.58 4.35 5.03
#